data_AF-A0A414ULE5-F1
#
_entry.id   AF-A0A414ULE5-F1
#
_cell.length_a   1.000
_cell.length_b   1.000
_cell.length_c   1.000
_cell.angle_alpha   90.00
_cell.angle_beta   90.00
_cell.angle_gamma   90.00
#
_symmetry.space_group_name_H-M   'P 1'
#
loop_
_entity.id
_entity.type
_entity.pdbx_description
1 polymer ?
#
loop_
_entity_poly.entity_id
_entity_poly.type
_entity_poly.pdbx_seq_one_letter_code
_entity_poly.pdbx_strand_id
1 'polypeptide(L)'
;MKPDVFVVNAEGGSDEKRRICKERGIEYVELQRTPHAGLKARSSSGLKKALLNVSENSAQEAGIPTRLDLAGTWIDQPYVSMYHPGWAITISLEPTFEVRDRCGLSTSTRKMIQKIWPVKLPKMDPEMLARLVFCFENNPERHDGIISGAQDSIGICVPGLVRHYYDNNFWPEKIESTQDEMTLRFLEDHLVMIPMEPRRPGCSVVEGKDITPEKVKALADAAEACWKAILAHDLDAFAAAYRASFEAQIAMFPGMVNPSINGVIEPEASVQPMIDRYSNMEEVLAWKMPGAGGGGYLALVVKDSLKFAENHDEAIHLQIRRA
;
A
#
# COMPACT_ATOMS: atom_id res chain seq x y z
N MET A 1 -47.82 -3.17 -19.23
CA MET A 1 -48.00 -4.01 -18.03
C MET A 1 -48.88 -3.26 -17.03
N LYS A 2 -49.86 -3.93 -16.40
CA LYS A 2 -50.67 -3.42 -15.28
C LYS A 2 -50.31 -4.25 -14.04
N PRO A 3 -49.35 -3.82 -13.20
CA PRO A 3 -48.98 -4.59 -12.03
C PRO A 3 -50.07 -4.48 -10.96
N ASP A 4 -50.39 -5.57 -10.28
CA ASP A 4 -51.37 -5.57 -9.19
C ASP A 4 -50.75 -5.11 -7.87
N VAL A 5 -49.42 -5.28 -7.70
CA VAL A 5 -48.68 -4.91 -6.50
C VAL A 5 -47.38 -4.19 -6.86
N PHE A 6 -47.07 -3.13 -6.11
CA PHE A 6 -45.81 -2.39 -6.17
C PHE A 6 -45.12 -2.42 -4.80
N VAL A 7 -44.00 -3.12 -4.72
CA VAL A 7 -43.27 -3.36 -3.47
C VAL A 7 -42.02 -2.49 -3.41
N VAL A 8 -41.85 -1.76 -2.31
CA VAL A 8 -40.62 -0.99 -2.04
C VAL A 8 -40.11 -1.24 -0.62
N ASN A 9 -38.84 -0.96 -0.40
CA ASN A 9 -38.27 -0.84 0.94
C ASN A 9 -38.63 0.53 1.56
N ALA A 10 -38.55 0.65 2.89
CA ALA A 10 -38.83 1.88 3.63
C ALA A 10 -38.04 3.13 3.17
N GLU A 11 -36.93 2.96 2.46
CA GLU A 11 -36.12 4.06 1.90
C GLU A 11 -36.51 4.42 0.46
N GLY A 12 -37.17 3.51 -0.25
CA GLY A 12 -37.61 3.68 -1.63
C GLY A 12 -39.01 4.29 -1.73
N GLY A 13 -39.68 4.52 -0.61
CA GLY A 13 -41.03 5.09 -0.57
C GLY A 13 -41.09 6.59 -0.81
N SER A 14 -42.13 7.04 -1.50
CA SER A 14 -42.45 8.46 -1.64
C SER A 14 -43.95 8.68 -1.81
N ASP A 15 -44.45 9.84 -1.44
CA ASP A 15 -45.89 10.14 -1.52
C ASP A 15 -46.39 10.20 -2.97
N GLU A 16 -45.51 10.59 -3.90
CA GLU A 16 -45.76 10.50 -5.35
C GLU A 16 -46.08 9.05 -5.77
N LYS A 17 -45.27 8.08 -5.31
CA LYS A 17 -45.47 6.65 -5.65
C LYS A 17 -46.75 6.11 -5.02
N ARG A 18 -47.05 6.49 -3.78
CA ARG A 18 -48.31 6.12 -3.11
C ARG A 18 -49.52 6.64 -3.88
N ARG A 19 -49.48 7.91 -4.31
CA ARG A 19 -50.54 8.54 -5.09
C ARG A 19 -50.76 7.83 -6.42
N ILE A 20 -49.69 7.58 -7.18
CA ILE A 20 -49.76 6.91 -8.49
C ILE A 20 -50.30 5.48 -8.35
N CYS A 21 -49.88 4.73 -7.33
CA CYS A 21 -50.39 3.37 -7.10
C CYS A 21 -51.89 3.39 -6.76
N LYS A 22 -52.32 4.33 -5.91
CA LYS A 22 -53.74 4.53 -5.57
C LYS A 22 -54.60 4.89 -6.79
N GLU A 23 -54.14 5.83 -7.62
CA GLU A 23 -54.85 6.24 -8.84
C GLU A 23 -55.00 5.10 -9.86
N ARG A 24 -54.08 4.13 -9.83
CA ARG A 24 -54.04 3.01 -10.78
C ARG A 24 -54.59 1.70 -10.22
N GLY A 25 -55.11 1.70 -9.00
CA GLY A 25 -55.62 0.50 -8.32
C GLY A 25 -54.53 -0.55 -8.02
N ILE A 26 -53.28 -0.10 -7.86
CA ILE A 26 -52.12 -0.95 -7.58
C ILE A 26 -51.89 -0.97 -6.07
N GLU A 27 -51.78 -2.15 -5.48
CA GLU A 27 -51.47 -2.31 -4.07
C GLU A 27 -50.04 -1.83 -3.79
N TYR A 28 -49.86 -0.90 -2.86
CA TYR A 28 -48.55 -0.37 -2.50
C TYR A 28 -48.09 -1.01 -1.18
N VAL A 29 -47.00 -1.78 -1.24
CA VAL A 29 -46.45 -2.48 -0.07
C VAL A 29 -45.09 -1.90 0.28
N GLU A 30 -44.98 -1.30 1.46
CA GLU A 30 -43.72 -0.78 1.99
C GLU A 30 -43.17 -1.73 3.06
N LEU A 31 -42.07 -2.39 2.72
CA LEU A 31 -41.40 -3.33 3.62
C LEU A 31 -40.58 -2.54 4.65
N GLN A 32 -40.99 -2.63 5.91
CA GLN A 32 -40.25 -2.13 7.06
C GLN A 32 -39.14 -3.12 7.43
N ARG A 33 -37.92 -2.62 7.65
CA ARG A 33 -36.83 -3.42 8.21
C ARG A 33 -36.93 -3.37 9.73
N THR A 34 -37.39 -4.46 10.35
CA THR A 34 -37.20 -4.69 11.78
C THR A 34 -35.88 -5.42 11.98
N PRO A 35 -34.85 -4.81 12.59
CA PRO A 35 -33.59 -5.51 12.88
C PRO A 35 -33.84 -6.68 13.85
N HIS A 36 -33.07 -7.76 13.72
CA HIS A 36 -33.03 -8.80 14.75
C HIS A 36 -32.64 -8.21 16.12
N ALA A 37 -33.17 -8.80 17.20
CA ALA A 37 -32.86 -8.38 18.56
C ALA A 37 -31.34 -8.32 18.79
N GLY A 38 -30.84 -7.16 19.23
CA GLY A 38 -29.40 -6.88 19.40
C GLY A 38 -28.76 -6.06 18.27
N LEU A 39 -29.43 -5.83 17.14
CA LEU A 39 -28.92 -5.01 16.05
C LEU A 39 -29.62 -3.64 16.00
N LYS A 40 -28.84 -2.55 15.92
CA LYS A 40 -29.38 -1.19 15.70
C LYS A 40 -29.88 -1.05 14.25
N ALA A 41 -31.05 -0.45 14.07
CA ALA A 41 -31.56 -0.09 12.75
C ALA A 41 -30.61 0.89 12.04
N ARG A 42 -30.23 0.61 10.79
CA ARG A 42 -29.40 1.50 9.97
C ARG A 42 -29.99 1.62 8.57
N SER A 43 -30.16 2.85 8.10
CA SER A 43 -30.55 3.15 6.73
C SER A 43 -29.33 3.29 5.81
N SER A 44 -29.47 3.03 4.51
CA SER A 44 -28.34 3.15 3.56
C SER A 44 -27.84 4.60 3.44
N SER A 45 -28.76 5.56 3.56
CA SER A 45 -28.46 7.00 3.66
C SER A 45 -27.80 7.36 4.99
N GLY A 46 -28.20 6.71 6.10
CA GLY A 46 -27.59 6.87 7.41
C GLY A 46 -26.18 6.30 7.49
N LEU A 47 -25.91 5.19 6.79
CA LEU A 47 -24.57 4.62 6.61
C LEU A 47 -23.66 5.60 5.88
N LYS A 48 -24.09 6.18 4.75
CA LYS A 48 -23.30 7.19 4.03
C LYS A 48 -23.00 8.42 4.89
N LYS A 49 -23.97 8.90 5.68
CA LYS A 49 -23.80 10.06 6.55
C LYS A 49 -22.94 9.77 7.79
N ALA A 50 -23.03 8.55 8.33
CA ALA A 50 -22.15 8.09 9.40
C ALA A 50 -20.71 7.92 8.90
N LEU A 51 -20.52 7.36 7.70
CA LEU A 51 -19.22 7.16 7.05
C LEU A 51 -18.50 8.47 6.67
N LEU A 52 -19.26 9.52 6.32
CA LEU A 52 -18.70 10.87 6.13
C LEU A 52 -18.21 11.52 7.43
N ASN A 53 -18.64 11.01 8.59
CA ASN A 53 -18.34 11.55 9.90
C ASN A 53 -17.46 10.61 10.77
N VAL A 54 -16.88 9.54 10.21
CA VAL A 54 -15.96 8.68 10.98
C VAL A 54 -14.55 9.27 10.96
N SER A 55 -14.33 10.24 11.86
CA SER A 55 -13.11 10.24 12.65
C SER A 55 -13.36 9.36 13.88
N GLU A 56 -12.44 8.42 14.10
CA GLU A 56 -12.28 7.62 15.32
C GLU A 56 -13.25 6.42 15.53
N ASN A 57 -12.64 5.22 15.56
CA ASN A 57 -13.10 3.99 16.20
C ASN A 57 -14.21 3.14 15.55
N SER A 58 -13.95 2.59 14.36
CA SER A 58 -14.48 1.27 14.00
C SER A 58 -13.54 0.51 13.05
N ALA A 59 -12.99 -0.60 13.53
CA ALA A 59 -12.27 -1.56 12.70
C ALA A 59 -13.21 -2.19 11.65
N GLN A 60 -12.70 -2.25 10.41
CA GLN A 60 -13.10 -3.12 9.29
C GLN A 60 -14.48 -2.91 8.62
N GLU A 61 -14.61 -1.81 7.87
CA GLU A 61 -14.90 -1.91 6.44
C GLU A 61 -13.58 -1.58 5.73
N ALA A 62 -12.89 -2.58 5.16
CA ALA A 62 -11.52 -2.47 4.66
C ALA A 62 -11.34 -1.25 3.75
N GLY A 63 -10.58 -0.26 4.22
CA GLY A 63 -10.26 0.93 3.45
C GLY A 63 -9.41 0.58 2.23
N ILE A 64 -9.06 1.59 1.43
CA ILE A 64 -8.14 1.39 0.31
C ILE A 64 -6.85 0.71 0.79
N PRO A 65 -6.45 -0.43 0.19
CA PRO A 65 -5.23 -1.15 0.55
C PRO A 65 -4.00 -0.25 0.51
N THR A 66 -2.93 -0.70 1.15
CA THR A 66 -1.60 -0.11 0.97
C THR A 66 -0.66 -1.16 0.40
N ARG A 67 0.61 -0.82 0.24
CA ARG A 67 1.65 -1.72 -0.22
C ARG A 67 2.90 -1.60 0.64
N LEU A 68 3.62 -2.71 0.77
CA LEU A 68 4.98 -2.74 1.28
C LEU A 68 5.92 -3.14 0.13
N ASP A 69 7.02 -2.41 -0.02
CA ASP A 69 8.10 -2.83 -0.93
C ASP A 69 9.04 -3.81 -0.24
N LEU A 70 9.40 -4.88 -0.95
CA LEU A 70 10.31 -5.91 -0.48
C LEU A 70 11.71 -5.77 -1.09
N ALA A 71 11.84 -5.50 -2.38
CA ALA A 71 13.13 -5.26 -3.02
C ALA A 71 12.97 -4.52 -4.34
N GLY A 72 14.02 -3.81 -4.77
CA GLY A 72 14.05 -3.16 -6.08
C GLY A 72 13.48 -1.74 -6.16
N THR A 73 13.03 -1.12 -5.06
CA THR A 73 12.58 0.31 -5.09
C THR A 73 13.60 1.20 -5.81
N TRP A 74 13.05 2.16 -6.57
CA TRP A 74 13.68 3.10 -7.50
C TRP A 74 13.86 2.59 -8.93
N ILE A 75 13.80 1.29 -9.18
CA ILE A 75 13.94 0.74 -10.54
C ILE A 75 12.79 1.17 -11.48
N ASP A 76 11.65 1.55 -10.91
CA ASP A 76 10.48 2.07 -11.62
C ASP A 76 10.64 3.52 -12.13
N GLN A 77 11.79 4.14 -11.84
CA GLN A 77 12.22 5.40 -12.43
C GLN A 77 13.08 5.12 -13.68
N PRO A 78 12.72 5.63 -14.87
CA PRO A 78 13.49 5.40 -16.10
C PRO A 78 14.96 5.82 -15.98
N TYR A 79 15.24 6.91 -15.26
CA TYR A 79 16.61 7.38 -15.03
C TYR A 79 17.46 6.45 -14.14
N VAL A 80 16.85 5.41 -13.56
CA VAL A 80 17.52 4.33 -12.82
C VAL A 80 17.61 3.11 -13.72
N SER A 81 16.47 2.58 -14.20
CA SER A 81 16.45 1.35 -15.01
C SER A 81 17.16 1.47 -16.36
N MET A 82 17.40 2.68 -16.87
CA MET A 82 18.24 2.88 -18.06
C MET A 82 19.68 2.37 -17.90
N TYR A 83 20.18 2.21 -16.68
CA TYR A 83 21.52 1.71 -16.41
C TYR A 83 21.60 0.19 -16.35
N HIS A 84 20.52 -0.46 -15.89
CA HIS A 84 20.34 -1.91 -15.91
C HIS A 84 18.85 -2.23 -15.65
N PRO A 85 18.19 -3.04 -16.47
CA PRO A 85 16.79 -3.39 -16.24
C PRO A 85 16.64 -4.31 -15.04
N GLY A 86 15.49 -4.30 -14.36
CA GLY A 86 15.34 -5.04 -13.12
C GLY A 86 13.91 -5.13 -12.59
N TRP A 87 13.74 -6.01 -11.62
CA TRP A 87 12.48 -6.21 -10.91
C TRP A 87 12.37 -5.28 -9.70
N ALA A 88 11.16 -4.80 -9.44
CA ALA A 88 10.75 -4.41 -8.10
C ALA A 88 9.65 -5.34 -7.58
N ILE A 89 9.61 -5.51 -6.26
CA ILE A 89 8.78 -6.51 -5.58
C ILE A 89 7.96 -5.81 -4.50
N THR A 90 6.65 -6.00 -4.54
CA THR A 90 5.72 -5.44 -3.55
C THR A 90 4.78 -6.51 -3.03
N ILE A 91 4.26 -6.28 -1.83
CA ILE A 91 3.08 -6.97 -1.31
C ILE A 91 1.96 -5.97 -1.07
N SER A 92 0.74 -6.40 -1.37
CA SER A 92 -0.46 -5.62 -1.07
C SER A 92 -0.92 -5.90 0.35
N LEU A 93 -1.16 -4.88 1.16
CA LEU A 93 -1.53 -5.02 2.56
C LEU A 93 -2.96 -4.55 2.82
N GLU A 94 -3.66 -5.30 3.66
CA GLU A 94 -4.88 -4.83 4.32
C GLU A 94 -4.52 -3.70 5.28
N PRO A 95 -5.27 -2.58 5.30
CA PRO A 95 -5.00 -1.45 6.19
C PRO A 95 -5.53 -1.74 7.59
N THR A 96 -4.95 -2.73 8.28
CA THR A 96 -5.26 -3.09 9.68
C THR A 96 -4.70 -2.10 10.70
N PHE A 97 -3.93 -1.12 10.24
CA PHE A 97 -3.27 -0.08 11.02
C PHE A 97 -3.52 1.30 10.40
N GLU A 98 -3.27 2.36 11.18
CA GLU A 98 -3.36 3.72 10.66
C GLU A 98 -2.25 3.98 9.63
N VAL A 99 -2.64 4.35 8.41
CA VAL A 99 -1.70 4.70 7.35
C VAL A 99 -1.47 6.21 7.37
N ARG A 100 -0.35 6.63 7.96
CA ARG A 100 0.02 8.04 8.16
C ARG A 100 0.69 8.66 6.93
N ASP A 101 0.48 9.97 6.73
CA ASP A 101 1.04 10.73 5.61
C ASP A 101 2.57 10.84 5.66
N ARG A 102 3.22 10.79 4.49
CA ARG A 102 4.69 10.89 4.33
C ARG A 102 5.46 9.78 5.06
N CYS A 103 4.84 8.60 5.17
CA CYS A 103 5.44 7.46 5.85
C CYS A 103 5.87 6.30 4.93
N GLY A 104 5.92 6.50 3.61
CA GLY A 104 6.42 5.47 2.68
C GLY A 104 5.44 4.32 2.37
N LEU A 105 4.15 4.48 2.71
CA LEU A 105 3.07 3.53 2.46
C LEU A 105 2.06 4.04 1.41
N SER A 106 2.60 4.63 0.34
CA SER A 106 1.86 5.04 -0.87
C SER A 106 0.67 5.97 -0.60
N THR A 107 0.79 6.89 0.36
CA THR A 107 -0.35 7.72 0.79
C THR A 107 -0.81 8.72 -0.28
N SER A 108 0.08 9.21 -1.14
CA SER A 108 -0.29 10.07 -2.28
C SER A 108 -1.21 9.32 -3.25
N THR A 109 -0.81 8.13 -3.66
CA THR A 109 -1.58 7.27 -4.57
C THR A 109 -2.90 6.85 -3.93
N ARG A 110 -2.91 6.47 -2.64
CA ARG A 110 -4.15 6.16 -1.90
C ARG A 110 -5.12 7.35 -1.87
N LYS A 111 -4.63 8.57 -1.65
CA LYS A 111 -5.46 9.79 -1.73
C LYS A 111 -6.02 10.03 -3.12
N MET A 112 -5.25 9.75 -4.18
CA MET A 112 -5.74 9.84 -5.56
C MET A 112 -6.84 8.81 -5.84
N ILE A 113 -6.66 7.57 -5.38
CA ILE A 113 -7.68 6.52 -5.44
C ILE A 113 -8.95 6.96 -4.72
N GLN A 114 -8.84 7.49 -3.49
CA GLN A 114 -9.98 7.92 -2.67
C GLN A 114 -10.82 9.03 -3.32
N LYS A 115 -10.24 9.85 -4.22
CA LYS A 115 -11.01 10.84 -5.00
C LYS A 115 -12.01 10.19 -5.95
N ILE A 116 -11.69 9.01 -6.48
CA ILE A 116 -12.54 8.27 -7.43
C ILE A 116 -13.36 7.21 -6.70
N TRP A 117 -12.72 6.48 -5.79
CA TRP A 117 -13.28 5.37 -5.04
C TRP A 117 -13.02 5.58 -3.54
N PRO A 118 -13.90 6.30 -2.83
CA PRO A 118 -13.64 6.73 -1.45
C PRO A 118 -13.55 5.59 -0.43
N VAL A 119 -14.22 4.47 -0.70
CA VAL A 119 -14.41 3.38 0.27
C VAL A 119 -13.53 2.18 -0.05
N LYS A 120 -13.61 1.67 -1.28
CA LYS A 120 -12.93 0.44 -1.69
C LYS A 120 -12.60 0.48 -3.18
N LEU A 121 -11.60 -0.29 -3.59
CA LEU A 121 -11.28 -0.47 -5.00
C LEU A 121 -12.46 -1.08 -5.77
N PRO A 122 -12.66 -0.72 -7.06
CA PRO A 122 -13.67 -1.32 -7.89
C PRO A 122 -13.31 -2.78 -8.19
N LYS A 123 -14.33 -3.61 -8.42
CA LYS A 123 -14.13 -4.98 -8.90
C LYS A 123 -13.82 -4.93 -10.40
N MET A 124 -12.54 -4.97 -10.75
CA MET A 124 -12.06 -5.00 -12.12
C MET A 124 -10.71 -5.73 -12.18
N ASP A 125 -10.18 -5.92 -13.38
CA ASP A 125 -8.85 -6.46 -13.58
C ASP A 125 -7.79 -5.64 -12.79
N PRO A 126 -7.01 -6.27 -11.89
CA PRO A 126 -6.07 -5.55 -11.01
C PRO A 126 -4.97 -4.78 -11.75
N GLU A 127 -4.46 -5.31 -12.86
CA GLU A 127 -3.43 -4.65 -13.65
C GLU A 127 -3.98 -3.44 -14.39
N MET A 128 -5.15 -3.56 -15.01
CA MET A 128 -5.84 -2.43 -15.62
C MET A 128 -6.17 -1.36 -14.58
N LEU A 129 -6.60 -1.75 -13.38
CA LEU A 129 -6.84 -0.80 -12.29
C LEU A 129 -5.55 -0.07 -11.88
N ALA A 130 -4.45 -0.80 -11.70
CA ALA A 130 -3.15 -0.22 -11.41
C ALA A 130 -2.76 0.82 -12.47
N ARG A 131 -2.97 0.50 -13.75
CA ARG A 131 -2.66 1.40 -14.87
C ARG A 131 -3.52 2.65 -14.89
N LEU A 132 -4.83 2.52 -14.59
CA LEU A 132 -5.71 3.67 -14.45
C LEU A 132 -5.29 4.58 -13.29
N VAL A 133 -4.95 4.00 -12.14
CA VAL A 133 -4.46 4.73 -10.97
C VAL A 133 -3.16 5.47 -11.29
N PHE A 134 -2.21 4.79 -11.92
CA PHE A 134 -0.94 5.38 -12.36
C PHE A 134 -1.15 6.60 -13.28
N CYS A 135 -1.99 6.46 -14.30
CA CYS A 135 -2.31 7.57 -15.22
C CYS A 135 -3.04 8.72 -14.52
N PHE A 136 -3.90 8.43 -13.54
CA PHE A 136 -4.64 9.45 -12.81
C PHE A 136 -3.76 10.25 -11.83
N GLU A 137 -2.81 9.57 -11.16
CA GLU A 137 -1.80 10.23 -10.33
C GLU A 137 -0.82 11.06 -11.17
N ASN A 138 -0.44 10.57 -12.34
CA ASN A 138 0.46 11.23 -13.28
C ASN A 138 -0.31 11.96 -14.40
N ASN A 139 -1.30 12.77 -14.01
CA ASN A 139 -2.12 13.52 -14.96
C ASN A 139 -1.35 14.69 -15.61
N PRO A 140 -1.75 15.14 -16.81
CA PRO A 140 -1.07 16.22 -17.54
C PRO A 140 -1.21 17.61 -16.91
N GLU A 141 -2.05 17.79 -15.88
CA GLU A 141 -2.26 19.07 -15.20
C GLU A 141 -1.24 19.32 -14.09
N ARG A 142 -0.38 18.34 -13.76
CA ARG A 142 0.67 18.51 -12.74
C ARG A 142 1.67 19.59 -13.14
N HIS A 143 1.98 20.47 -12.18
CA HIS A 143 2.90 21.59 -12.36
C HIS A 143 4.30 21.36 -11.78
N ASP A 144 4.51 20.27 -11.03
CA ASP A 144 5.80 19.94 -10.41
C ASP A 144 6.79 19.27 -11.37
N GLY A 145 6.31 18.81 -12.55
CA GLY A 145 7.13 18.16 -13.57
C GLY A 145 7.68 16.79 -13.17
N ILE A 146 7.23 16.24 -12.04
CA ILE A 146 7.70 14.96 -11.49
C ILE A 146 6.66 13.88 -11.79
N ILE A 147 7.09 12.82 -12.48
CA ILE A 147 6.30 11.62 -12.70
C ILE A 147 6.63 10.62 -11.58
N SER A 148 5.61 10.25 -10.80
CA SER A 148 5.71 9.17 -9.81
C SER A 148 5.89 7.84 -10.53
N GLY A 149 6.68 6.92 -9.96
CA GLY A 149 6.84 5.56 -10.49
C GLY A 149 5.57 4.70 -10.31
N ALA A 150 5.48 3.58 -11.02
CA ALA A 150 4.28 2.73 -11.03
C ALA A 150 4.16 1.79 -9.82
N GLN A 151 5.21 1.63 -9.00
CA GLN A 151 5.25 0.66 -7.90
C GLN A 151 4.08 0.81 -6.91
N ASP A 152 3.74 2.05 -6.53
CA ASP A 152 2.64 2.32 -5.61
C ASP A 152 1.28 1.88 -6.18
N SER A 153 1.02 2.24 -7.43
CA SER A 153 -0.23 1.89 -8.11
C SER A 153 -0.38 0.37 -8.25
N ILE A 154 0.70 -0.34 -8.60
CA ILE A 154 0.69 -1.78 -8.78
C ILE A 154 0.52 -2.48 -7.42
N GLY A 155 1.31 -2.11 -6.41
CA GLY A 155 1.25 -2.74 -5.09
C GLY A 155 -0.09 -2.52 -4.36
N ILE A 156 -0.76 -1.38 -4.59
CA ILE A 156 -2.10 -1.14 -4.02
C ILE A 156 -3.16 -1.96 -4.77
N CYS A 157 -3.07 -2.05 -6.10
CA CYS A 157 -4.15 -2.59 -6.92
C CYS A 157 -4.06 -4.11 -7.12
N VAL A 158 -2.86 -4.67 -7.27
CA VAL A 158 -2.63 -6.11 -7.46
C VAL A 158 -2.47 -6.80 -6.09
N PRO A 159 -3.33 -7.76 -5.71
CA PRO A 159 -3.26 -8.42 -4.40
C PRO A 159 -2.06 -9.37 -4.29
N GLY A 160 -1.78 -9.87 -3.08
CA GLY A 160 -0.73 -10.85 -2.79
C GLY A 160 0.68 -10.30 -2.95
N LEU A 161 1.59 -11.18 -3.37
CA LEU A 161 2.99 -10.87 -3.68
C LEU A 161 3.13 -10.63 -5.19
N VAL A 162 3.78 -9.54 -5.57
CA VAL A 162 3.86 -9.06 -6.94
C VAL A 162 5.29 -8.63 -7.26
N ARG A 163 5.79 -8.99 -8.45
CA ARG A 163 6.99 -8.40 -9.03
C ARG A 163 6.71 -7.77 -10.38
N HIS A 164 7.39 -6.68 -10.69
CA HIS A 164 7.20 -5.92 -11.93
C HIS A 164 8.55 -5.45 -12.52
N TYR A 165 8.78 -5.75 -13.81
CA TYR A 165 10.07 -5.60 -14.51
C TYR A 165 10.13 -4.32 -15.32
N TYR A 166 11.17 -3.50 -15.11
CA TYR A 166 11.34 -2.22 -15.78
C TYR A 166 12.62 -2.19 -16.62
N ASP A 167 12.48 -1.67 -17.83
CA ASP A 167 13.58 -1.33 -18.73
C ASP A 167 13.33 0.09 -19.28
N ASN A 168 13.97 1.08 -18.66
CA ASN A 168 13.94 2.49 -19.09
C ASN A 168 12.53 3.06 -19.38
N ASN A 169 11.53 2.67 -18.59
CA ASN A 169 10.16 3.13 -18.74
C ASN A 169 9.44 3.19 -17.39
N PHE A 170 8.41 4.02 -17.27
CA PHE A 170 7.65 4.18 -16.03
C PHE A 170 6.67 3.04 -15.77
N TRP A 171 6.14 2.43 -16.84
CA TRP A 171 5.30 1.24 -16.74
C TRP A 171 6.14 0.00 -17.02
N PRO A 172 6.02 -1.07 -16.22
CA PRO A 172 6.82 -2.27 -16.41
C PRO A 172 6.45 -3.00 -17.71
N GLU A 173 7.41 -3.71 -18.28
CA GLU A 173 7.17 -4.59 -19.43
C GLU A 173 6.45 -5.88 -19.04
N LYS A 174 6.62 -6.29 -17.78
CA LYS A 174 6.07 -7.54 -17.25
C LYS A 174 5.66 -7.38 -15.80
N ILE A 175 4.52 -7.96 -15.43
CA ILE A 175 4.04 -8.10 -14.06
C ILE A 175 3.80 -9.58 -13.80
N GLU A 176 4.26 -10.07 -12.65
CA GLU A 176 4.01 -11.42 -12.17
C GLU A 176 3.51 -11.34 -10.73
N SER A 177 2.57 -12.20 -10.36
CA SER A 177 2.04 -12.24 -9.00
C SER A 177 1.79 -13.67 -8.53
N THR A 178 1.74 -13.85 -7.22
CA THR A 178 1.36 -15.09 -6.57
C THR A 178 0.38 -14.84 -5.42
N GLN A 179 -0.62 -15.71 -5.33
CA GLN A 179 -1.56 -15.82 -4.21
C GLN A 179 -1.30 -17.10 -3.40
N ASP A 180 -0.12 -17.72 -3.57
CA ASP A 180 0.23 -18.94 -2.87
C ASP A 180 0.24 -18.71 -1.35
N GLU A 181 -0.66 -19.37 -0.65
CA GLU A 181 -0.92 -19.12 0.77
C GLU A 181 0.30 -19.44 1.65
N MET A 182 1.13 -20.44 1.28
CA MET A 182 2.35 -20.74 2.02
C MET A 182 3.37 -19.59 1.89
N THR A 183 3.51 -19.04 0.70
CA THR A 183 4.37 -17.86 0.44
C THR A 183 3.86 -16.62 1.17
N LEU A 184 2.56 -16.36 1.15
CA LEU A 184 1.99 -15.20 1.84
C LEU A 184 2.15 -15.33 3.36
N ARG A 185 1.90 -16.51 3.93
CA ARG A 185 2.12 -16.77 5.36
C ARG A 185 3.57 -16.66 5.76
N PHE A 186 4.49 -17.24 4.98
CA PHE A 186 5.93 -17.08 5.21
C PHE A 186 6.33 -15.60 5.35
N LEU A 187 5.79 -14.73 4.49
CA LEU A 187 6.03 -13.29 4.59
C LEU A 187 5.39 -12.66 5.83
N GLU A 188 4.15 -13.03 6.18
CA GLU A 188 3.47 -12.53 7.39
C GLU A 188 4.12 -13.00 8.69
N ASP A 189 4.67 -14.22 8.72
CA ASP A 189 5.34 -14.84 9.86
C ASP A 189 6.72 -14.21 10.13
N HIS A 190 7.28 -13.48 9.15
CA HIS A 190 8.63 -12.94 9.21
C HIS A 190 8.76 -11.45 8.93
N LEU A 191 7.66 -10.73 8.67
CA LEU A 191 7.68 -9.28 8.45
C LEU A 191 6.87 -8.53 9.51
N VAL A 192 7.48 -7.50 10.07
CA VAL A 192 6.82 -6.52 10.93
C VAL A 192 7.14 -5.10 10.47
N MET A 193 6.32 -4.14 10.85
CA MET A 193 6.62 -2.71 10.66
C MET A 193 6.66 -1.97 11.98
N ILE A 194 7.68 -1.14 12.14
CA ILE A 194 7.82 -0.24 13.28
C ILE A 194 7.43 1.18 12.86
N PRO A 195 6.47 1.84 13.54
CA PRO A 195 6.16 3.23 13.30
C PRO A 195 7.34 4.14 13.70
N MET A 196 7.64 5.10 12.84
CA MET A 196 8.63 6.15 13.07
C MET A 196 7.98 7.54 12.93
N GLU A 197 8.76 8.58 13.23
CA GLU A 197 8.40 9.94 12.87
C GLU A 197 8.33 10.09 11.33
N PRO A 198 7.35 10.85 10.80
CA PRO A 198 7.22 11.08 9.38
C PRO A 198 8.42 11.87 8.84
N ARG A 199 8.68 11.78 7.53
CA ARG A 199 9.74 12.56 6.90
C ARG A 199 9.53 14.06 7.14
N ARG A 200 10.56 14.71 7.70
CA ARG A 200 10.53 16.15 8.00
C ARG A 200 10.21 16.97 6.74
N PRO A 201 9.36 18.01 6.83
CA PRO A 201 9.07 18.89 5.70
C PRO A 201 10.35 19.52 5.12
N GLY A 202 10.42 19.62 3.79
CA GLY A 202 11.57 20.21 3.09
C GLY A 202 12.75 19.27 2.90
N CYS A 203 12.79 18.11 3.57
CA CYS A 203 13.85 17.12 3.36
C CYS A 203 13.74 16.44 1.99
N SER A 204 14.86 16.44 1.27
CA SER A 204 15.08 15.65 0.07
C SER A 204 15.72 14.31 0.41
N VAL A 205 15.26 13.27 -0.29
CA VAL A 205 15.83 11.92 -0.23
C VAL A 205 16.53 11.53 -1.53
N VAL A 206 16.49 12.42 -2.54
CA VAL A 206 17.05 12.21 -3.88
C VAL A 206 18.19 13.17 -4.21
N GLU A 207 18.40 14.21 -3.40
CA GLU A 207 19.60 15.04 -3.48
C GLU A 207 20.82 14.20 -3.12
N GLY A 208 21.94 14.45 -3.82
CA GLY A 208 23.16 13.66 -3.64
C GLY A 208 23.07 12.23 -4.18
N LYS A 209 22.08 11.92 -5.03
CA LYS A 209 21.97 10.61 -5.69
C LYS A 209 23.21 10.31 -6.54
N ASP A 210 23.66 9.07 -6.51
CA ASP A 210 24.83 8.58 -7.24
C ASP A 210 24.49 7.24 -7.89
N ILE A 211 23.89 7.33 -9.08
CA ILE A 211 23.33 6.20 -9.82
C ILE A 211 24.34 5.77 -10.89
N THR A 212 24.80 4.52 -10.80
CA THR A 212 25.75 3.93 -11.76
C THR A 212 25.27 2.54 -12.21
N PRO A 213 25.71 2.04 -13.37
CA PRO A 213 25.40 0.67 -13.82
C PRO A 213 25.64 -0.39 -12.75
N GLU A 214 26.74 -0.29 -12.02
CA GLU A 214 27.14 -1.27 -11.00
C GLU A 214 26.15 -1.30 -9.84
N LYS A 215 25.72 -0.13 -9.36
CA LYS A 215 24.77 -0.02 -8.26
C LYS A 215 23.35 -0.43 -8.66
N VAL A 216 22.92 -0.08 -9.87
CA VAL A 216 21.62 -0.50 -10.39
C VAL A 216 21.60 -2.00 -10.65
N LYS A 217 22.71 -2.58 -11.14
CA LYS A 217 22.86 -4.02 -11.25
C LYS A 217 22.77 -4.70 -9.88
N ALA A 218 23.44 -4.17 -8.85
CA ALA A 218 23.34 -4.72 -7.50
C ALA A 218 21.90 -4.70 -6.97
N LEU A 219 21.13 -3.63 -7.25
CA LEU A 219 19.71 -3.56 -6.93
C LEU A 219 18.90 -4.65 -7.65
N ALA A 220 19.12 -4.81 -8.97
CA ALA A 220 18.41 -5.79 -9.79
C ALA A 220 18.74 -7.24 -9.38
N ASP A 221 20.02 -7.54 -9.11
CA ASP A 221 20.47 -8.84 -8.63
C ASP A 221 19.85 -9.17 -7.25
N ALA A 222 19.81 -8.19 -6.34
CA ALA A 222 19.22 -8.36 -5.01
C ALA A 222 17.70 -8.60 -5.10
N ALA A 223 16.98 -7.91 -5.99
CA ALA A 223 15.56 -8.15 -6.21
C ALA A 223 15.30 -9.57 -6.76
N GLU A 224 16.06 -10.01 -7.75
CA GLU A 224 15.94 -11.37 -8.31
C GLU A 224 16.25 -12.45 -7.25
N ALA A 225 17.27 -12.25 -6.41
CA ALA A 225 17.59 -13.15 -5.30
C ALA A 225 16.47 -13.16 -4.24
N CYS A 226 15.92 -11.99 -3.90
CA CYS A 226 14.84 -11.84 -2.94
C CYS A 226 13.59 -12.60 -3.38
N TRP A 227 13.19 -12.47 -4.66
CA TRP A 227 12.06 -13.22 -5.22
C TRP A 227 12.26 -14.73 -5.09
N LYS A 228 13.44 -15.24 -5.44
CA LYS A 228 13.76 -16.68 -5.35
C LYS A 228 13.71 -17.19 -3.92
N ALA A 229 14.29 -16.43 -2.98
CA ALA A 229 14.31 -16.80 -1.57
C ALA A 229 12.90 -16.84 -0.95
N ILE A 230 12.06 -15.86 -1.28
CA ILE A 230 10.66 -15.81 -0.84
C ILE A 230 9.90 -17.05 -1.33
N LEU A 231 10.01 -17.40 -2.62
CA LEU A 231 9.31 -18.56 -3.18
C LEU A 231 9.86 -19.91 -2.67
N ALA A 232 11.12 -19.95 -2.23
CA ALA A 232 11.73 -21.11 -1.61
C ALA A 232 11.46 -21.20 -0.09
N HIS A 233 10.81 -20.19 0.50
CA HIS A 233 10.61 -20.03 1.94
C HIS A 233 11.93 -20.10 2.74
N ASP A 234 13.01 -19.58 2.15
CA ASP A 234 14.34 -19.53 2.77
C ASP A 234 14.51 -18.18 3.48
N LEU A 235 14.34 -18.19 4.80
CA LEU A 235 14.39 -16.98 5.64
C LEU A 235 15.75 -16.30 5.62
N ASP A 236 16.84 -17.05 5.68
CA ASP A 236 18.19 -16.50 5.73
C ASP A 236 18.55 -15.86 4.38
N ALA A 237 18.24 -16.55 3.28
CA ALA A 237 18.44 -16.00 1.93
C ALA A 237 17.52 -14.79 1.67
N PHE A 238 16.28 -14.81 2.19
CA PHE A 238 15.36 -13.70 2.08
C PHE A 238 15.89 -12.47 2.83
N ALA A 239 16.28 -12.62 4.09
CA ALA A 239 16.86 -11.54 4.89
C ALA A 239 18.12 -10.96 4.23
N ALA A 240 19.02 -11.82 3.74
CA ALA A 240 20.23 -11.38 3.05
C ALA A 240 19.93 -10.57 1.78
N ALA A 241 19.02 -11.06 0.92
CA ALA A 241 18.65 -10.36 -0.31
C ALA A 241 17.84 -9.07 -0.06
N TYR A 242 16.97 -9.07 0.95
CA TYR A 242 16.22 -7.90 1.41
C TYR A 242 17.16 -6.79 1.87
N ARG A 243 18.14 -7.14 2.71
CA ARG A 243 19.19 -6.22 3.17
C ARG A 243 20.07 -5.73 2.02
N ALA A 244 20.53 -6.62 1.15
CA ALA A 244 21.34 -6.25 -0.02
C ALA A 244 20.60 -5.27 -0.94
N SER A 245 19.29 -5.45 -1.13
CA SER A 245 18.47 -4.51 -1.88
C SER A 245 18.44 -3.13 -1.20
N PHE A 246 18.33 -3.07 0.13
CA PHE A 246 18.32 -1.78 0.84
C PHE A 246 19.69 -1.10 0.80
N GLU A 247 20.78 -1.85 0.93
CA GLU A 247 22.15 -1.33 0.81
C GLU A 247 22.40 -0.77 -0.61
N ALA A 248 21.93 -1.44 -1.66
CA ALA A 248 22.00 -0.93 -3.03
C ALA A 248 21.18 0.36 -3.21
N GLN A 249 20.00 0.44 -2.58
CA GLN A 249 19.18 1.67 -2.57
C GLN A 249 19.91 2.83 -1.90
N ILE A 250 20.49 2.62 -0.71
CA ILE A 250 21.26 3.65 0.01
C ILE A 250 22.48 4.09 -0.78
N ALA A 251 23.16 3.15 -1.45
CA ALA A 251 24.32 3.45 -2.27
C ALA A 251 23.98 4.41 -3.43
N MET A 252 22.75 4.32 -3.96
CA MET A 252 22.25 5.24 -5.00
C MET A 252 21.58 6.49 -4.45
N PHE A 253 20.93 6.39 -3.30
CA PHE A 253 20.10 7.43 -2.69
C PHE A 253 20.44 7.55 -1.19
N PRO A 254 21.59 8.13 -0.83
CA PRO A 254 22.02 8.22 0.58
C PRO A 254 21.03 9.03 1.44
N GLY A 255 20.29 9.95 0.81
CA GLY A 255 19.21 10.71 1.43
C GLY A 255 18.07 9.87 2.00
N MET A 256 17.94 8.59 1.61
CA MET A 256 16.97 7.66 2.21
C MET A 256 17.20 7.46 3.72
N VAL A 257 18.47 7.50 4.14
CA VAL A 257 18.88 7.33 5.54
C VAL A 257 19.26 8.66 6.17
N ASN A 258 19.93 9.52 5.41
CA ASN A 258 20.42 10.82 5.88
C ASN A 258 19.88 11.94 4.97
N PRO A 259 18.61 12.34 5.13
CA PRO A 259 17.98 13.36 4.29
C PRO A 259 18.71 14.70 4.35
N SER A 260 18.58 15.48 3.27
CA SER A 260 19.16 16.83 3.17
C SER A 260 18.09 17.90 3.04
N ILE A 261 18.41 19.13 3.45
CA ILE A 261 17.65 20.33 3.11
C ILE A 261 18.59 21.25 2.32
N ASN A 262 18.19 21.62 1.10
CA ASN A 262 18.98 22.47 0.20
C ASN A 262 20.43 21.99 0.02
N GLY A 263 20.63 20.68 -0.16
CA GLY A 263 21.94 20.06 -0.37
C GLY A 263 22.78 19.86 0.89
N VAL A 264 22.30 20.23 2.08
CA VAL A 264 23.00 20.03 3.35
C VAL A 264 22.34 18.89 4.11
N ILE A 265 23.11 17.87 4.52
CA ILE A 265 22.60 16.75 5.33
C ILE A 265 22.07 17.32 6.65
N GLU A 266 20.86 16.91 7.03
CA GLU A 266 20.21 17.28 8.28
C GLU A 266 20.36 16.14 9.30
N PRO A 267 21.29 16.21 10.27
CA PRO A 267 21.57 15.10 11.17
C PRO A 267 20.34 14.69 11.99
N GLU A 268 19.50 15.65 12.37
CA GLU A 268 18.27 15.37 13.12
C GLU A 268 17.15 14.73 12.29
N ALA A 269 17.27 14.74 10.96
CA ALA A 269 16.36 14.06 10.05
C ALA A 269 16.83 12.63 9.73
N SER A 270 18.03 12.24 10.19
CA SER A 270 18.57 10.91 9.94
C SER A 270 17.70 9.84 10.61
N VAL A 271 17.43 8.77 9.87
CA VAL A 271 16.76 7.57 10.38
C VAL A 271 17.75 6.52 10.89
N GLN A 272 19.06 6.76 10.77
CA GLN A 272 20.11 5.85 11.21
C GLN A 272 19.96 5.44 12.68
N PRO A 273 19.65 6.32 13.65
CA PRO A 273 19.51 5.90 15.04
C PRO A 273 18.40 4.87 15.26
N MET A 274 17.33 4.93 14.46
CA MET A 274 16.25 3.94 14.50
C MET A 274 16.71 2.62 13.89
N ILE A 275 17.42 2.68 12.76
CA ILE A 275 18.03 1.49 12.15
C ILE A 275 18.98 0.81 13.13
N ASP A 276 19.87 1.55 13.77
CA ASP A 276 20.84 1.03 14.74
C ASP A 276 20.15 0.36 15.93
N ARG A 277 19.04 0.94 16.42
CA ARG A 277 18.27 0.35 17.52
C ARG A 277 17.79 -1.07 17.21
N TYR A 278 17.14 -1.28 16.05
CA TYR A 278 16.55 -2.59 15.71
C TYR A 278 17.56 -3.55 15.09
N SER A 279 18.51 -3.06 14.29
CA SER A 279 19.53 -3.91 13.63
C SER A 279 20.46 -4.62 14.61
N ASN A 280 20.60 -4.12 15.85
CA ASN A 280 21.40 -4.74 16.90
C ASN A 280 20.64 -5.80 17.71
N MET A 281 19.34 -6.04 17.42
CA MET A 281 18.54 -7.05 18.11
C MET A 281 18.73 -8.43 17.47
N GLU A 282 18.85 -9.47 18.30
CA GLU A 282 19.10 -10.84 17.82
C GLU A 282 17.93 -11.41 17.01
N GLU A 283 16.70 -10.97 17.28
CA GLU A 283 15.50 -11.38 16.55
C GLU A 283 15.33 -10.70 15.17
N VAL A 284 16.07 -9.64 14.87
CA VAL A 284 15.99 -8.89 13.61
C VAL A 284 17.07 -9.36 12.64
N LEU A 285 16.67 -9.82 11.46
CA LEU A 285 17.55 -10.38 10.44
C LEU A 285 17.89 -9.37 9.33
N ALA A 286 16.94 -8.49 8.99
CA ALA A 286 17.13 -7.44 8.01
C ALA A 286 16.14 -6.29 8.24
N TRP A 287 16.39 -5.14 7.62
CA TRP A 287 15.56 -3.95 7.75
C TRP A 287 15.60 -3.12 6.47
N LYS A 288 14.57 -2.32 6.26
CA LYS A 288 14.55 -1.30 5.21
C LYS A 288 13.49 -0.23 5.46
N MET A 289 13.60 0.85 4.69
CA MET A 289 12.50 1.80 4.53
C MET A 289 11.52 1.31 3.46
N PRO A 290 10.19 1.30 3.71
CA PRO A 290 9.19 0.74 2.79
C PRO A 290 8.88 1.64 1.57
N GLY A 291 9.43 2.85 1.53
CA GLY A 291 9.26 3.80 0.43
C GLY A 291 10.53 4.61 0.20
N ALA A 292 10.38 5.86 -0.25
CA ALA A 292 11.52 6.72 -0.62
C ALA A 292 12.47 7.10 0.54
N GLY A 293 12.18 6.72 1.79
CA GLY A 293 13.05 6.95 2.95
C GLY A 293 12.85 8.30 3.66
N GLY A 294 13.71 8.56 4.65
CA GLY A 294 13.73 9.77 5.47
C GLY A 294 12.70 9.85 6.59
N GLY A 295 11.97 8.77 6.87
CA GLY A 295 11.00 8.65 7.96
C GLY A 295 9.86 7.69 7.64
N GLY A 296 8.88 7.60 8.55
CA GLY A 296 7.64 6.88 8.33
C GLY A 296 7.51 5.57 9.09
N TYR A 297 7.99 4.50 8.47
CA TYR A 297 8.04 3.17 9.07
C TYR A 297 9.38 2.53 8.76
N LEU A 298 9.84 1.64 9.64
CA LEU A 298 10.93 0.71 9.40
C LEU A 298 10.32 -0.68 9.23
N ALA A 299 10.48 -1.30 8.07
CA ALA A 299 10.05 -2.67 7.85
C ALA A 299 11.21 -3.62 8.22
N LEU A 300 10.92 -4.62 9.03
CA LEU A 300 11.90 -5.56 9.56
C LEU A 300 11.58 -6.98 9.07
N VAL A 301 12.63 -7.72 8.72
CA VAL A 301 12.58 -9.17 8.64
C VAL A 301 13.01 -9.71 9.99
N VAL A 302 12.18 -10.55 10.60
CA VAL A 302 12.37 -11.08 11.96
C VAL A 302 12.26 -12.59 11.98
N LYS A 303 12.87 -13.23 12.99
CA LYS A 303 12.81 -14.70 13.15
C LYS A 303 11.38 -15.21 13.31
N ASP A 304 10.52 -14.47 14.01
CA ASP A 304 9.12 -14.80 14.28
C ASP A 304 8.35 -13.49 14.58
N SER A 305 7.39 -13.13 13.72
CA SER A 305 6.67 -11.85 13.80
C SER A 305 5.74 -11.76 15.01
N LEU A 306 5.11 -12.87 15.41
CA LEU A 306 4.21 -12.92 16.56
C LEU A 306 5.01 -12.75 17.85
N LYS A 307 6.08 -13.53 18.02
CA LYS A 307 6.96 -13.41 19.18
C LYS A 307 7.65 -12.04 19.23
N PHE A 308 7.99 -11.47 18.07
CA PHE A 308 8.52 -10.11 18.03
C PHE A 308 7.49 -9.11 18.58
N ALA A 309 6.25 -9.17 18.10
CA ALA A 309 5.18 -8.26 18.54
C ALA A 309 4.78 -8.45 20.01
N GLU A 310 4.96 -9.63 20.60
CA GLU A 310 4.78 -9.85 22.04
C GLU A 310 5.81 -9.09 22.92
N ASN A 311 7.00 -8.81 22.37
CA ASN A 311 8.09 -8.14 23.09
C ASN A 311 8.24 -6.66 22.72
N HIS A 312 7.60 -6.24 21.62
CA HIS A 312 7.69 -4.88 21.06
C HIS A 312 6.28 -4.41 20.70
N ASP A 313 5.59 -3.83 21.68
CA ASP A 313 4.17 -3.40 21.56
C ASP A 313 3.94 -2.41 20.40
N GLU A 314 4.97 -1.68 19.97
CA GLU A 314 4.90 -0.78 18.82
C GLU A 314 4.88 -1.50 17.46
N ALA A 315 5.22 -2.79 17.41
CA ALA A 315 5.35 -3.54 16.18
C ALA A 315 3.98 -3.85 15.56
N ILE A 316 3.87 -3.56 14.27
CA ILE A 316 2.66 -3.80 13.50
C ILE A 316 2.80 -5.14 12.78
N HIS A 317 1.91 -6.08 13.12
CA HIS A 317 1.74 -7.31 12.35
C HIS A 317 1.09 -6.99 11.01
N LEU A 318 1.65 -7.54 9.93
CA LEU A 318 1.19 -7.29 8.59
C LEU A 318 0.13 -8.31 8.19
N GLN A 319 -0.85 -7.86 7.41
CA GLN A 319 -1.82 -8.75 6.77
C GLN A 319 -1.81 -8.49 5.27
N ILE A 320 -1.37 -9.47 4.49
CA ILE A 320 -1.33 -9.42 3.04
C ILE A 320 -2.76 -9.55 2.51
N ARG A 321 -3.13 -8.73 1.54
CA ARG A 321 -4.44 -8.81 0.88
C ARG A 321 -4.46 -10.00 -0.07
N ARG A 322 -5.46 -10.88 0.09
CA ARG A 322 -5.74 -12.00 -0.82
C ARG A 322 -6.68 -11.56 -1.96
N ALA A 323 -6.65 -12.27 -3.08
CA ALA A 323 -7.52 -12.04 -4.25
C ALA A 323 -8.99 -12.47 -4.02
#